data_AF-A0A358R2G5-F1
#
_entry.id   AF-A0A358R2G5-F1
#
_cell.length_a   1.000
_cell.length_b   1.000
_cell.length_c   1.000
_cell.angle_alpha   90.00
_cell.angle_beta   90.00
_cell.angle_gamma   90.00
#
_symmetry.space_group_name_H-M   'P 1'
#
loop_
_entity.id
_entity.type
_entity.pdbx_description
1 polymer ?
#
loop_
_entity_poly.entity_id
_entity_poly.type
_entity_poly.pdbx_seq_one_letter_code
_entity_poly.pdbx_strand_id
1 'polypeptide(L)'
;MGGQTSIKVVLPAVLHHSEYLKQTYAEPYSGLSIQGMRLLEPRPDGKIDPYYHLKQIDAEIPDPSSADEDETVAGVSIADGGAAMMAWARMQFDDVDPARRRATFDALLRYCELDTLAMVLIIQHWLSLRGKL
;
A
#
# COMPACT_ATOMS: atom_id res chain seq x y z
N MET A 1 -18.54 -16.67 -2.78
CA MET A 1 -17.79 -15.77 -1.88
C MET A 1 -16.41 -16.39 -1.64
N GLY A 2 -15.38 -15.96 -2.38
CA GLY A 2 -14.01 -16.37 -2.09
C GLY A 2 -13.51 -15.53 -0.93
N GLY A 3 -13.43 -16.11 0.26
CA GLY A 3 -12.96 -15.42 1.46
C GLY A 3 -11.49 -15.05 1.30
N GLN A 4 -11.21 -13.80 0.93
CA GLN A 4 -9.85 -13.28 0.90
C GLN A 4 -9.47 -12.78 2.29
N THR A 5 -8.37 -13.30 2.84
CA THR A 5 -7.85 -12.95 4.17
C THR A 5 -6.66 -12.00 4.11
N SER A 6 -6.40 -11.41 2.95
CA SER A 6 -5.31 -10.43 2.78
C SER A 6 -5.58 -9.19 3.62
N ILE A 7 -4.52 -8.65 4.23
CA ILE A 7 -4.57 -7.40 5.02
C ILE A 7 -5.12 -6.23 4.19
N LYS A 8 -4.96 -6.28 2.87
CA LYS A 8 -5.45 -5.29 1.89
C LYS A 8 -6.96 -5.29 1.74
N VAL A 9 -7.62 -6.39 2.11
CA VAL A 9 -9.08 -6.51 2.17
C VAL A 9 -9.57 -6.25 3.60
N VAL A 10 -8.82 -6.71 4.60
CA VAL A 10 -9.18 -6.57 6.01
C VAL A 10 -9.12 -5.12 6.47
N LEU A 11 -8.09 -4.36 6.12
CA LEU A 11 -7.94 -2.97 6.57
C LEU A 11 -9.10 -2.07 6.12
N PRO A 12 -9.51 -2.03 4.83
CA PRO A 12 -10.70 -1.29 4.40
C PRO A 12 -11.95 -1.63 5.19
N ALA A 13 -12.19 -2.92 5.46
CA ALA A 13 -13.32 -3.36 6.27
C ALA A 13 -13.23 -2.86 7.71
N VAL A 14 -12.04 -2.88 8.31
CA VAL A 14 -11.79 -2.35 9.66
C VAL A 14 -12.01 -0.84 9.72
N LEU A 15 -11.46 -0.07 8.77
CA LEU A 15 -11.62 1.39 8.71
C LEU A 15 -13.09 1.80 8.55
N HIS A 16 -13.87 1.03 7.79
CA HIS A 16 -15.30 1.27 7.61
C HIS A 16 -16.09 1.17 8.93
N HIS A 17 -15.71 0.25 9.82
CA HIS A 17 -16.48 -0.04 11.05
C HIS A 17 -15.90 0.58 12.33
N SER A 18 -14.63 0.98 12.32
CA SER A 18 -13.96 1.46 13.52
C SER A 18 -14.16 2.96 13.74
N GLU A 19 -15.10 3.34 14.60
CA GLU A 19 -15.27 4.75 15.02
C GLU A 19 -14.01 5.32 15.68
N TYR A 20 -13.32 4.50 16.48
CA TYR A 20 -12.04 4.87 17.10
C TYR A 20 -11.00 5.28 16.04
N LEU A 21 -10.81 4.46 15.00
CA LEU A 21 -9.83 4.78 13.95
C LEU A 21 -10.26 5.98 13.12
N LYS A 22 -11.56 6.13 12.84
CA LYS A 22 -12.08 7.30 12.10
C LYS A 22 -11.75 8.62 12.81
N GLN A 23 -11.83 8.63 14.14
CA GLN A 23 -11.48 9.80 14.94
C GLN A 23 -9.96 9.98 15.05
N THR A 24 -9.23 8.89 15.30
CA THR A 24 -7.77 8.93 15.53
C THR A 24 -6.99 9.31 14.28
N TYR A 25 -7.46 8.92 13.09
CA TYR A 25 -6.77 9.11 11.80
C TYR A 25 -7.56 10.02 10.84
N ALA A 26 -8.33 10.97 11.38
CA ALA A 26 -9.07 11.96 10.59
C ALA A 26 -8.14 12.93 9.83
N GLU A 27 -6.99 13.23 10.42
CA GLU A 27 -6.00 14.14 9.86
C GLU A 27 -4.99 13.41 8.95
N PRO A 28 -4.30 14.13 8.04
CA PRO A 28 -3.23 13.56 7.22
C PRO A 28 -2.18 12.83 8.06
N TYR A 29 -1.82 11.63 7.63
CA TYR A 29 -0.90 10.77 8.36
C TYR A 29 0.52 11.37 8.43
N SER A 30 1.11 11.38 9.62
CA SER A 30 2.43 11.98 9.89
C SER A 30 3.59 10.98 9.77
N GLY A 31 3.45 10.00 8.88
CA GLY A 31 4.47 8.99 8.60
C GLY A 31 5.70 9.52 7.88
N LEU A 32 6.53 8.61 7.37
CA LEU A 32 7.76 8.94 6.63
C LEU A 32 7.49 9.00 5.13
N SER A 33 7.16 7.86 4.53
CA SER A 33 7.03 7.63 3.09
C SER A 33 5.62 7.93 2.60
N ILE A 34 4.61 7.66 3.42
CA ILE A 34 3.21 8.03 3.18
C ILE A 34 2.78 9.29 3.95
N GLN A 35 3.72 10.19 4.23
CA GLN A 35 3.45 11.46 4.90
C GLN A 35 2.38 12.26 4.12
N GLY A 36 1.41 12.82 4.85
CA GLY A 36 0.32 13.60 4.28
C GLY A 36 -0.81 12.77 3.67
N MET A 37 -0.69 11.43 3.65
CA MET A 37 -1.75 10.57 3.15
C MET A 37 -3.00 10.68 4.03
N ARG A 38 -4.16 10.94 3.41
CA ARG A 38 -5.47 10.91 4.08
C ARG A 38 -6.01 9.48 4.06
N LEU A 39 -5.74 8.71 5.11
CA LEU A 39 -6.08 7.28 5.19
C LEU A 39 -7.59 6.99 5.05
N LEU A 40 -8.43 7.96 5.42
CA LEU A 40 -9.89 7.83 5.39
C LEU A 40 -10.52 8.46 4.14
N GLU A 41 -9.69 8.93 3.20
CA GLU A 41 -10.20 9.53 1.96
C GLU A 41 -10.91 8.48 1.11
N PRO A 42 -12.20 8.67 0.78
CA PRO A 42 -12.95 7.72 0.01
C PRO A 42 -12.49 7.72 -1.45
N ARG A 43 -12.50 6.54 -2.04
CA ARG A 43 -12.39 6.33 -3.48
C ARG A 43 -13.59 6.93 -4.23
N PRO A 44 -13.53 7.02 -5.59
CA PRO A 44 -14.66 7.43 -6.41
C PRO A 44 -15.96 6.61 -6.21
N ASP A 45 -15.85 5.35 -5.77
CA ASP A 45 -16.98 4.48 -5.44
C ASP A 45 -17.47 4.62 -3.98
N GLY A 46 -16.96 5.62 -3.24
CA GLY A 46 -17.33 5.93 -1.86
C GLY A 46 -16.68 5.04 -0.80
N LYS A 47 -15.87 4.05 -1.18
CA LYS A 47 -15.21 3.14 -0.24
C LYS A 47 -13.90 3.71 0.27
N ILE A 48 -13.62 3.49 1.55
CA ILE A 48 -12.33 3.83 2.15
C ILE A 48 -11.37 2.66 1.91
N ASP A 49 -10.29 2.91 1.18
CA ASP A 49 -9.27 1.92 0.88
C ASP A 49 -7.91 2.63 0.64
N PRO A 50 -7.06 2.70 1.68
CA PRO A 50 -5.76 3.37 1.57
C PRO A 50 -4.84 2.79 0.48
N TYR A 51 -5.00 1.52 0.12
CA TYR A 51 -4.18 0.87 -0.90
C TYR A 51 -4.51 1.37 -2.32
N TYR A 52 -5.71 1.88 -2.54
CA TYR A 52 -6.07 2.51 -3.83
C TYR A 52 -5.20 3.72 -4.12
N HIS A 53 -4.89 4.51 -3.10
CA HIS A 53 -4.08 5.73 -3.23
C HIS A 53 -2.61 5.44 -3.49
N LEU A 54 -2.11 4.25 -3.14
CA LEU A 54 -0.75 3.82 -3.55
C LEU A 54 -0.66 3.57 -5.06
N LYS A 55 -1.71 3.01 -5.68
CA LYS A 55 -1.72 2.66 -7.11
C LYS A 55 -1.59 3.86 -8.04
N GLN A 56 -1.98 5.04 -7.57
CA GLN A 56 -1.88 6.29 -8.35
C GLN A 56 -0.46 6.84 -8.40
N ILE A 57 0.46 6.26 -7.62
CA ILE A 57 1.85 6.69 -7.46
C ILE A 57 2.83 5.68 -8.07
N ASP A 58 2.34 4.54 -8.54
CA ASP A 58 3.19 3.50 -9.09
C ASP A 58 3.84 3.98 -10.38
N ALA A 59 5.14 4.27 -10.27
CA ALA A 59 6.05 4.27 -11.40
C ALA A 59 6.07 2.87 -12.00
N GLU A 60 6.08 2.82 -13.32
CA GLU A 60 5.92 1.62 -14.13
C GLU A 60 6.90 0.52 -13.71
N ILE A 61 6.38 -0.57 -13.14
CA ILE A 61 7.20 -1.71 -12.70
C ILE A 61 7.64 -2.47 -13.96
N PRO A 62 8.95 -2.67 -14.18
CA PRO A 62 9.45 -3.51 -15.28
C PRO A 62 8.86 -4.91 -15.23
N ASP A 63 8.56 -5.48 -16.38
CA ASP A 63 8.31 -6.90 -16.48
C ASP A 63 9.62 -7.67 -16.20
N PRO A 64 9.71 -8.45 -15.11
CA PRO A 64 10.91 -9.21 -14.81
C PRO A 64 11.14 -10.38 -15.78
N SER A 65 10.19 -10.63 -16.70
CA SER A 65 10.32 -11.59 -17.79
C SER A 65 10.60 -10.95 -19.15
N SER A 66 10.53 -9.62 -19.28
CA SER A 66 10.89 -8.93 -20.51
C SER A 66 12.40 -8.72 -20.63
N ALA A 67 12.92 -8.91 -21.84
CA ALA A 67 14.27 -8.46 -22.20
C ALA A 67 14.28 -6.96 -22.54
N ASP A 68 13.11 -6.38 -22.81
CA ASP A 68 12.93 -4.97 -23.12
C ASP A 68 12.71 -4.20 -21.80
N GLU A 69 13.64 -3.31 -21.49
CA GLU A 69 13.57 -2.50 -20.26
C GLU A 69 12.35 -1.55 -20.25
N ASP A 70 11.86 -1.14 -21.42
CA ASP A 70 10.65 -0.32 -21.54
C ASP A 70 9.35 -1.12 -21.40
N GLU A 71 9.40 -2.46 -21.39
CA GLU A 71 8.23 -3.27 -21.08
C GLU A 71 7.95 -3.21 -19.57
N THR A 72 6.77 -2.72 -19.27
CA THR A 72 6.24 -2.60 -17.92
C THR A 72 5.07 -3.55 -17.82
N VAL A 73 4.93 -4.27 -16.71
CA VAL A 73 3.77 -5.17 -16.60
C VAL A 73 2.53 -4.31 -16.43
N ALA A 74 1.81 -4.10 -17.53
CA ALA A 74 0.54 -3.40 -17.54
C ALA A 74 -0.40 -4.04 -16.51
N GLY A 75 -0.72 -3.30 -15.45
CA GLY A 75 -1.64 -3.74 -14.39
C GLY A 75 -0.99 -4.38 -13.16
N VAL A 76 0.35 -4.47 -13.08
CA VAL A 76 1.03 -4.89 -11.85
C VAL A 76 1.37 -3.66 -11.03
N SER A 77 0.68 -3.53 -9.90
CA SER A 77 0.87 -2.45 -8.94
C SER A 77 1.70 -2.96 -7.77
N ILE A 78 2.57 -2.11 -7.19
CA ILE A 78 3.34 -2.46 -5.98
C ILE A 78 2.38 -2.74 -4.81
N ALA A 79 1.13 -2.29 -4.91
CA ALA A 79 0.06 -2.68 -4.01
C ALA A 79 -0.29 -4.18 -4.05
N ASP A 80 0.34 -5.02 -4.89
CA ASP A 80 0.33 -6.49 -4.78
C ASP A 80 1.62 -7.02 -4.11
N GLY A 81 1.49 -8.03 -3.24
CA GLY A 81 2.62 -8.51 -2.45
C GLY A 81 3.65 -9.27 -3.28
N GLY A 82 3.19 -10.04 -4.27
CA GLY A 82 4.07 -10.74 -5.20
C GLY A 82 4.78 -9.76 -6.14
N ALA A 83 4.04 -8.76 -6.61
CA ALA A 83 4.59 -7.65 -7.39
C ALA A 83 5.71 -6.90 -6.65
N ALA A 84 5.47 -6.54 -5.39
CA ALA A 84 6.46 -5.86 -4.56
C ALA A 84 7.74 -6.70 -4.39
N MET A 85 7.61 -8.01 -4.18
CA MET A 85 8.75 -8.92 -4.10
C MET A 85 9.53 -9.01 -5.42
N MET A 86 8.83 -9.10 -6.56
CA MET A 86 9.46 -9.15 -7.88
C MET A 86 10.17 -7.83 -8.21
N ALA A 87 9.56 -6.68 -7.88
CA ALA A 87 10.17 -5.37 -8.03
C ALA A 87 11.45 -5.24 -7.19
N TRP A 88 11.44 -5.71 -5.94
CA TRP A 88 12.64 -5.77 -5.09
C TRP A 88 13.73 -6.65 -5.69
N ALA A 89 13.38 -7.82 -6.22
CA ALA A 89 14.34 -8.71 -6.87
C ALA A 89 14.96 -8.07 -8.13
N ARG A 90 14.15 -7.43 -8.98
CA ARG A 90 14.61 -6.76 -10.20
C ARG A 90 15.60 -5.63 -9.92
N MET A 91 15.43 -4.87 -8.84
CA MET A 91 16.34 -3.77 -8.48
C MET A 91 17.76 -4.21 -8.11
N GLN A 92 17.99 -5.50 -7.83
CA GLN A 92 19.31 -6.03 -7.44
C GLN A 92 20.26 -6.22 -8.63
N PHE A 93 19.74 -6.21 -9.85
CA PHE A 93 20.57 -6.30 -11.06
C PHE A 93 21.20 -4.94 -11.37
N ASP A 94 22.40 -4.96 -11.94
CA ASP A 94 23.23 -3.78 -12.20
C ASP A 94 22.81 -2.98 -13.44
N ASP A 95 22.10 -3.63 -14.36
CA ASP A 95 21.49 -3.08 -15.59
C ASP A 95 20.29 -2.16 -15.34
N VAL A 96 19.72 -2.09 -14.12
CA VAL A 96 18.61 -1.19 -13.84
C VAL A 96 19.06 0.28 -13.82
N ASP A 97 18.41 1.09 -14.66
CA ASP A 97 18.57 2.55 -14.67
C ASP A 97 18.46 3.16 -13.25
N PRO A 98 19.39 4.04 -12.83
CA PRO A 98 19.39 4.63 -11.49
C PRO A 98 18.12 5.41 -11.12
N ALA A 99 17.52 6.15 -12.06
CA ALA A 99 16.31 6.92 -11.79
C ALA A 99 15.13 5.97 -11.57
N ARG A 100 15.05 4.90 -12.38
CA ARG A 100 14.06 3.84 -12.21
C ARG A 100 14.22 3.08 -10.90
N ARG A 101 15.46 2.66 -10.55
CA ARG A 101 15.76 2.01 -9.26
C ARG A 101 15.29 2.88 -8.10
N ARG A 102 15.52 4.20 -8.17
CA ARG A 102 15.06 5.14 -7.15
C ARG A 102 13.54 5.20 -7.05
N ALA A 103 12.84 5.30 -8.18
CA ALA A 103 11.38 5.36 -8.22
C ALA A 103 10.73 4.09 -7.64
N THR A 104 11.23 2.90 -8.02
CA THR A 104 10.77 1.62 -7.46
C THR A 104 11.04 1.53 -5.95
N PHE A 105 12.21 1.96 -5.50
CA PHE A 105 12.54 1.99 -4.07
C PHE A 105 11.59 2.90 -3.28
N ASP A 106 11.33 4.12 -3.77
CA ASP A 106 10.43 5.07 -3.11
C ASP A 106 8.98 4.55 -3.06
N ALA A 107 8.54 3.81 -4.08
CA ALA A 107 7.21 3.18 -4.08
C ALA A 107 7.13 1.98 -3.10
N LEU A 108 8.18 1.15 -3.02
CA LEU A 108 8.27 0.07 -2.05
C LEU A 108 8.26 0.59 -0.61
N LEU A 109 8.94 1.71 -0.33
CA LEU A 109 8.92 2.33 1.01
C LEU A 109 7.49 2.70 1.43
N ARG A 110 6.71 3.28 0.52
CA ARG A 110 5.30 3.63 0.77
C ARG A 110 4.45 2.40 1.04
N TYR A 111 4.63 1.35 0.24
CA TYR A 111 3.95 0.08 0.40
C TYR A 111 4.28 -0.59 1.74
N CYS A 112 5.56 -0.70 2.09
CA CYS A 112 6.02 -1.31 3.34
C CYS A 112 5.50 -0.55 4.58
N GLU A 113 5.49 0.77 4.53
CA GLU A 113 4.95 1.58 5.62
C GLU A 113 3.45 1.41 5.76
N LEU A 114 2.69 1.40 4.65
CA LEU A 114 1.25 1.18 4.70
C LEU A 114 0.90 -0.23 5.20
N ASP A 115 1.60 -1.27 4.76
CA ASP A 115 1.41 -2.65 5.25
C ASP A 115 1.69 -2.73 6.76
N THR A 116 2.73 -2.07 7.23
CA THR A 116 3.06 -2.01 8.67
C THR A 116 2.00 -1.28 9.46
N LEU A 117 1.58 -0.11 8.96
CA LEU A 117 0.51 0.68 9.58
C LEU A 117 -0.81 -0.09 9.60
N ALA A 118 -1.14 -0.84 8.53
CA ALA A 118 -2.34 -1.66 8.47
C ALA A 118 -2.43 -2.64 9.63
N MET A 119 -1.32 -3.31 9.97
CA MET A 119 -1.25 -4.21 11.13
C MET A 119 -1.55 -3.47 12.44
N VAL A 120 -0.99 -2.27 12.61
CA VAL A 120 -1.22 -1.42 13.79
C VAL A 120 -2.68 -0.99 13.89
N LEU A 121 -3.26 -0.50 12.79
CA LEU A 121 -4.66 -0.05 12.74
C LEU A 121 -5.62 -1.18 13.10
N ILE A 122 -5.39 -2.38 12.56
CA ILE A 122 -6.23 -3.56 12.84
C ILE A 122 -6.16 -3.92 14.33
N ILE A 123 -4.96 -3.95 14.92
CA ILE A 123 -4.80 -4.21 16.36
C ILE A 123 -5.46 -3.11 17.20
N GLN A 124 -5.28 -1.84 16.84
CA GLN A 124 -5.91 -0.72 17.55
C GLN A 124 -7.43 -0.83 17.56
N HIS A 125 -8.05 -1.18 16.43
CA HIS A 125 -9.48 -1.45 16.39
C HIS A 125 -9.89 -2.59 17.34
N TRP A 126 -9.16 -3.70 17.35
CA TRP A 126 -9.46 -4.79 18.29
C TRP A 126 -9.29 -4.39 19.75
N LEU A 127 -8.30 -3.54 20.07
CA LEU A 127 -8.12 -3.02 21.42
C LEU A 127 -9.23 -2.06 21.81
N SER A 128 -9.71 -1.20 20.90
CA SER A 128 -10.82 -0.28 21.17
C SER A 128 -12.13 -1.05 21.43
N LEU A 129 -12.39 -2.13 20.70
CA LEU A 129 -13.55 -3.01 20.96
C LEU A 129 -13.50 -3.68 22.34
N ARG A 130 -12.31 -3.78 22.95
CA ARG A 130 -12.11 -4.34 24.30
C ARG A 130 -12.04 -3.27 25.40
N GLY A 131 -12.29 -2.00 25.07
CA GLY A 131 -12.17 -0.88 26.00
C GLY A 131 -10.75 -0.64 26.50
N LYS A 132 -9.74 -1.01 25.71
CA LYS A 132 -8.31 -0.78 26.01
C LYS A 132 -7.74 0.45 25.31
N LEU A 133 -8.55 1.12 24.50
CA LEU A 133 -8.30 2.37 23.79
C LEU A 133 -9.63 3.15 23.72
#